data_AF-A0A2X2RLS7-F1
#
_entry.id   AF-A0A2X2RLS7-F1
#
_cell.length_a   1.000
_cell.length_b   1.000
_cell.length_c   1.000
_cell.angle_alpha   90.00
_cell.angle_beta   90.00
_cell.angle_gamma   90.00
#
_symmetry.space_group_name_H-M   'P 1'
#
loop_
_entity.id
_entity.type
_entity.pdbx_description
1 polymer ?
#
loop_
_entity_poly.entity_id
_entity_poly.type
_entity_poly.pdbx_seq_one_letter_code
_entity_poly.pdbx_strand_id
1 'polypeptide(L)'
;MKQLLYLLLFCSCAIVAQEQKYILLDSLTANYKVKHYTLDTSPYGTKNTIEIYNVFSKLYGLNEGGDYIVLFSILPNLASKTNWEVIDYEEIKNNFFPTKQIFKKTEHRVFNVSLEKAFDISGVRLVKKIKDKYYVGKKCRIEGFYCMDYPRDMQVATKNFILNTNQPIKPINVLKEDYKRVLPNHPFPLDRENLAFHIPDVLEGIYLSNIEEKWSDIMYYFYQFCNYENRSIDELVYIKDKGIVAGAYGDFFYSRGKRDILGGDWVKIINDPKNRLLWAEELKKEWADKEKQLENWKKGK
;
A
#
# COMPACT_ATOMS: atom_id res chain seq x y z
N MET A 1 -16.82 -32.89 -42.85
CA MET A 1 -16.75 -31.43 -42.56
C MET A 1 -17.40 -31.03 -41.23
N LYS A 2 -18.57 -31.57 -40.83
CA LYS A 2 -19.20 -31.20 -39.54
C LYS A 2 -18.40 -31.60 -38.30
N GLN A 3 -17.69 -32.74 -38.31
CA GLN A 3 -16.87 -33.17 -37.15
C GLN A 3 -15.56 -32.37 -36.97
N LEU A 4 -14.97 -31.82 -38.04
CA LEU A 4 -13.79 -30.94 -37.92
C LEU A 4 -14.15 -29.58 -37.28
N LEU A 5 -15.38 -29.10 -37.49
CA LEU A 5 -15.84 -27.82 -36.93
C LEU A 5 -15.96 -27.89 -35.40
N TYR A 6 -16.40 -29.04 -34.86
CA TYR A 6 -16.47 -29.26 -33.42
C TYR A 6 -15.08 -29.32 -32.77
N LEU A 7 -14.08 -29.94 -33.42
CA LEU A 7 -12.71 -29.94 -32.90
C LEU A 7 -12.09 -28.53 -32.86
N LEU A 8 -12.36 -27.70 -33.87
CA LEU A 8 -11.92 -26.30 -33.91
C LEU A 8 -12.65 -25.42 -32.87
N LEU A 9 -13.92 -25.69 -32.58
CA LEU A 9 -14.69 -25.03 -31.50
C LEU A 9 -14.19 -25.43 -30.10
N PHE A 10 -13.82 -26.70 -29.87
CA PHE A 10 -13.25 -27.11 -28.59
C PHE A 10 -11.80 -26.64 -28.39
N CYS A 11 -11.01 -26.47 -29.46
CA CYS A 11 -9.67 -25.86 -29.38
C CYS A 11 -9.70 -24.33 -29.16
N SER A 12 -10.80 -23.66 -29.52
CA SER A 12 -10.97 -22.21 -29.28
C SER A 12 -11.61 -21.87 -27.94
N CYS A 13 -12.27 -22.83 -27.28
CA CYS A 13 -12.82 -22.67 -25.92
C CYS A 13 -11.83 -23.06 -24.80
N ALA A 14 -10.64 -23.57 -25.13
CA ALA A 14 -9.62 -23.95 -24.15
C ALA A 14 -8.63 -22.83 -23.79
N ILE A 15 -8.81 -21.61 -24.31
CA ILE A 15 -8.28 -20.41 -23.66
C ILE A 15 -9.23 -20.07 -22.52
N VAL A 16 -9.28 -20.95 -21.51
CA VAL A 16 -9.72 -20.53 -20.18
C VAL A 16 -8.84 -19.33 -19.87
N ALA A 17 -9.42 -18.13 -19.78
CA ALA A 17 -8.68 -16.90 -19.51
C ALA A 17 -7.79 -17.17 -18.30
N GLN A 18 -6.50 -17.35 -18.56
CA GLN A 18 -5.57 -17.82 -17.55
C GLN A 18 -5.48 -16.69 -16.53
N GLU A 19 -5.87 -16.98 -15.30
CA GLU A 19 -5.88 -15.99 -14.23
C GLU A 19 -4.45 -15.44 -14.08
N GLN A 20 -4.29 -14.14 -14.36
CA GLN A 20 -3.01 -13.46 -14.26
C GLN A 20 -2.68 -13.30 -12.78
N LYS A 21 -1.65 -14.01 -12.33
CA LYS A 21 -1.33 -14.17 -10.90
C LYS A 21 -0.06 -13.45 -10.49
N TYR A 22 0.76 -13.01 -11.44
CA TYR A 22 2.10 -12.52 -11.15
C TYR A 22 2.41 -11.20 -11.84
N ILE A 23 3.15 -10.32 -11.18
CA ILE A 23 3.78 -9.14 -11.80
C ILE A 23 5.29 -9.28 -11.62
N LEU A 24 6.05 -9.10 -12.70
CA LEU A 24 7.50 -9.12 -12.64
C LEU A 24 8.04 -7.74 -12.25
N LEU A 25 8.80 -7.66 -11.16
CA LEU A 25 9.41 -6.43 -10.66
C LEU A 25 10.34 -5.79 -11.69
N ASP A 26 11.11 -6.60 -12.43
CA ASP A 26 11.98 -6.10 -13.50
C ASP A 26 11.17 -5.44 -14.63
N SER A 27 9.94 -5.91 -14.87
CA SER A 27 9.04 -5.27 -15.83
C SER A 27 8.54 -3.92 -15.31
N LEU A 28 8.25 -3.81 -14.00
CA LEU A 28 7.88 -2.54 -13.37
C LEU A 28 9.04 -1.53 -13.48
N THR A 29 10.25 -1.91 -13.08
CA THR A 29 11.42 -1.03 -13.07
C THR A 29 11.87 -0.62 -14.47
N ALA A 30 11.65 -1.46 -15.48
CA ALA A 30 11.92 -1.12 -16.88
C ALA A 30 10.92 -0.11 -17.48
N ASN A 31 9.69 -0.03 -16.95
CA ASN A 31 8.62 0.77 -17.54
C ASN A 31 8.23 2.01 -16.71
N TYR A 32 8.58 2.04 -15.43
CA TYR A 32 8.12 3.04 -14.47
C TYR A 32 9.24 3.44 -13.50
N LYS A 33 9.13 4.64 -12.94
CA LYS A 33 9.90 5.03 -11.76
C LYS A 33 9.42 4.16 -10.60
N VAL A 34 10.34 3.42 -10.00
CA VAL A 34 10.07 2.60 -8.81
C VAL A 34 10.98 3.05 -7.67
N LYS A 35 10.40 3.32 -6.50
CA LYS A 35 11.15 3.58 -5.26
C LYS A 35 10.93 2.44 -4.29
N HIS A 36 12.01 1.82 -3.85
CA HIS A 36 12.00 0.69 -2.93
C HIS A 36 12.46 1.16 -1.54
N TYR A 37 11.74 0.73 -0.51
CA TYR A 37 12.10 0.97 0.88
C TYR A 37 11.91 -0.28 1.73
N THR A 38 12.65 -0.33 2.82
CA THR A 38 12.53 -1.38 3.84
C THR A 38 12.02 -0.80 5.16
N LEU A 39 11.06 -1.48 5.77
CA LEU A 39 10.48 -1.10 7.06
C LEU A 39 10.81 -2.16 8.11
N ASP A 40 11.49 -1.78 9.20
CA ASP A 40 11.77 -2.67 10.32
C ASP A 40 10.50 -2.90 11.16
N THR A 41 10.15 -4.18 11.35
CA THR A 41 8.96 -4.59 12.13
C THR A 41 9.26 -4.84 13.60
N SER A 42 10.51 -4.65 14.05
CA SER A 42 10.90 -4.76 15.46
C SER A 42 10.03 -3.95 16.42
N PRO A 43 9.52 -2.74 16.10
CA PRO A 43 8.57 -2.02 16.96
C PRO A 43 7.30 -2.80 17.27
N TYR A 44 6.92 -3.76 16.43
CA TYR A 44 5.76 -4.63 16.63
C TYR A 44 6.10 -5.91 17.41
N GLY A 45 7.36 -6.10 17.81
CA GLY A 45 7.82 -7.20 18.67
C GLY A 45 8.54 -8.35 17.97
N THR A 46 8.50 -8.42 16.63
CA THR A 46 9.25 -9.43 15.86
C THR A 46 10.18 -8.74 14.87
N LYS A 47 11.46 -9.12 14.88
CA LYS A 47 12.44 -8.59 13.93
C LYS A 47 12.28 -9.25 12.56
N ASN A 48 11.66 -8.52 11.64
CA ASN A 48 11.51 -8.86 10.23
C ASN A 48 11.43 -7.55 9.41
N THR A 49 11.29 -7.65 8.10
CA THR A 49 11.24 -6.50 7.19
C THR A 49 9.98 -6.53 6.34
N ILE A 50 9.31 -5.39 6.17
CA ILE A 50 8.39 -5.17 5.06
C ILE A 50 9.18 -4.50 3.93
N GLU A 51 9.17 -5.07 2.74
CA GLU A 51 9.68 -4.39 1.54
C GLU A 51 8.51 -3.70 0.85
N ILE A 52 8.62 -2.38 0.63
CA ILE A 52 7.62 -1.62 -0.11
C ILE A 52 8.19 -1.10 -1.43
N TYR A 53 7.39 -1.16 -2.49
CA TYR A 53 7.73 -0.70 -3.83
C TYR A 53 6.69 0.30 -4.30
N ASN A 54 7.07 1.57 -4.34
CA ASN A 54 6.25 2.66 -4.88
C ASN A 54 6.45 2.72 -6.39
N VAL A 55 5.43 2.36 -7.16
CA VAL A 55 5.44 2.43 -8.62
C VAL A 55 4.64 3.66 -9.05
N PHE A 56 5.34 4.63 -9.64
CA PHE A 56 4.75 5.89 -10.07
C PHE A 56 4.22 5.76 -11.49
N SER A 57 3.05 6.33 -11.76
CA SER A 57 2.55 6.44 -13.12
C SER A 57 3.51 7.26 -13.99
N LYS A 58 3.40 7.14 -15.30
CA LYS A 58 4.18 7.97 -16.24
C LYS A 58 3.77 9.44 -16.23
N LEU A 59 2.54 9.73 -15.77
CA LEU A 59 1.99 11.07 -15.71
C LEU A 59 2.26 11.76 -14.36
N TYR A 60 2.89 11.06 -13.43
CA TYR A 60 3.16 11.56 -12.10
C TYR A 60 4.13 12.75 -12.14
N GLY A 61 3.74 13.86 -11.51
CA GLY A 61 4.45 15.13 -11.47
C GLY A 61 4.28 16.00 -12.71
N LEU A 62 3.50 15.55 -13.72
CA LEU A 62 3.31 16.30 -14.97
C LEU A 62 2.14 17.29 -14.92
N ASN A 63 1.35 17.29 -13.84
CA ASN A 63 0.13 18.10 -13.68
C ASN A 63 -0.96 17.80 -14.73
N GLU A 64 -1.01 16.56 -15.25
CA GLU A 64 -1.98 16.11 -16.26
C GLU A 64 -3.13 15.27 -15.67
N GLY A 65 -3.34 15.34 -14.35
CA GLY A 65 -4.41 14.60 -13.67
C GLY A 65 -4.15 13.09 -13.57
N GLY A 66 -2.88 12.67 -13.64
CA GLY A 66 -2.48 11.25 -13.68
C GLY A 66 -1.53 10.83 -12.56
N ASP A 67 -1.46 11.56 -11.45
CA ASP A 67 -0.56 11.34 -10.31
C ASP A 67 -0.92 10.09 -9.49
N TYR A 68 -0.72 8.92 -10.07
CA TYR A 68 -0.99 7.64 -9.42
C TYR A 68 0.27 6.99 -8.86
N ILE A 69 0.10 6.34 -7.71
CA ILE A 69 1.10 5.43 -7.13
C ILE A 69 0.43 4.09 -6.90
N VAL A 70 1.07 3.00 -7.35
CA VAL A 70 0.75 1.65 -6.89
C VAL A 70 1.83 1.21 -5.94
N LEU A 71 1.45 0.97 -4.69
CA LEU A 71 2.32 0.49 -3.62
C LEU A 71 2.19 -1.03 -3.55
N PHE A 72 3.30 -1.74 -3.73
CA PHE A 72 3.39 -3.16 -3.41
C PHE A 72 4.08 -3.33 -2.07
N SER A 73 3.45 -4.05 -1.15
CA SER A 73 3.98 -4.31 0.19
C SER A 73 4.18 -5.80 0.39
N ILE A 74 5.43 -6.23 0.50
CA ILE A 74 5.81 -7.62 0.80
C ILE A 74 5.85 -7.79 2.30
N LEU A 75 4.80 -8.41 2.83
CA LEU A 75 4.59 -8.55 4.26
C LEU A 75 5.35 -9.75 4.84
N PRO A 76 5.74 -9.67 6.12
CA PRO A 76 6.38 -10.77 6.82
C PRO A 76 5.59 -12.07 6.77
N ASN A 77 6.27 -13.16 6.43
CA ASN A 77 5.79 -14.48 6.81
C ASN A 77 6.39 -14.86 8.16
N LEU A 78 5.69 -14.59 9.26
CA LEU A 78 6.19 -14.86 10.62
C LEU A 78 6.44 -16.34 10.94
N ALA A 79 5.97 -17.28 10.09
CA ALA A 79 6.34 -18.69 10.21
C ALA A 79 7.71 -19.01 9.58
N SER A 80 8.35 -18.07 8.88
CA SER A 80 9.62 -18.30 8.18
C SER A 80 10.53 -17.07 8.20
N LYS A 81 11.84 -17.29 8.15
CA LYS A 81 12.82 -16.19 8.12
C LYS A 81 12.87 -15.42 6.78
N THR A 82 12.06 -15.79 5.79
CA THR A 82 12.06 -15.18 4.46
C THR A 82 10.64 -14.86 3.98
N ASN A 83 10.49 -13.65 3.44
CA ASN A 83 9.23 -13.16 2.86
C ASN A 83 9.08 -13.53 1.38
N TRP A 84 10.12 -14.14 0.83
CA TRP A 84 10.20 -14.61 -0.54
C TRP A 84 10.36 -16.13 -0.59
N GLU A 85 9.79 -16.76 -1.59
CA GLU A 85 9.98 -18.18 -1.91
C GLU A 85 10.45 -18.35 -3.35
N VAL A 86 11.27 -19.37 -3.59
CA VAL A 86 11.72 -19.71 -4.95
C VAL A 86 10.52 -20.24 -5.71
N ILE A 87 10.38 -19.84 -6.98
CA ILE A 87 9.37 -20.32 -7.90
C ILE A 87 10.01 -20.65 -9.25
N ASP A 88 9.52 -21.69 -9.92
CA ASP A 88 9.98 -22.02 -11.26
C ASP A 88 9.40 -21.01 -12.27
N TYR A 89 10.25 -20.50 -13.17
CA TYR A 89 9.83 -19.62 -14.25
C TYR A 89 8.81 -20.29 -15.16
N GLU A 90 9.00 -21.58 -15.44
CA GLU A 90 8.15 -22.34 -16.33
C GLU A 90 6.70 -22.42 -15.83
N GLU A 91 6.49 -22.37 -14.50
CA GLU A 91 5.17 -22.35 -13.87
C GLU A 91 4.45 -21.00 -14.01
N ILE A 92 5.20 -19.90 -14.17
CA ILE A 92 4.65 -18.53 -14.12
C ILE A 92 4.68 -17.78 -15.46
N LYS A 93 5.46 -18.25 -16.45
CA LYS A 93 5.74 -17.52 -17.70
C LYS A 93 4.51 -17.07 -18.50
N ASN A 94 3.39 -17.78 -18.37
CA ASN A 94 2.13 -17.49 -19.07
C ASN A 94 1.10 -16.76 -18.18
N ASN A 95 1.43 -16.46 -16.92
CA ASN A 95 0.52 -15.94 -15.89
C ASN A 95 0.85 -14.50 -15.48
N PHE A 96 1.62 -13.77 -16.29
CA PHE A 96 2.01 -12.40 -15.97
C PHE A 96 0.89 -11.40 -16.28
N PHE A 97 0.57 -10.58 -15.29
CA PHE A 97 -0.30 -9.42 -15.45
C PHE A 97 0.42 -8.33 -16.26
N PRO A 98 -0.25 -7.69 -17.24
CA PRO A 98 0.34 -6.62 -18.03
C PRO A 98 0.71 -5.41 -17.16
N THR A 99 2.01 -5.14 -17.02
CA THR A 99 2.55 -4.01 -16.25
C THR A 99 1.93 -2.66 -16.64
N LYS A 100 1.53 -2.50 -17.90
CA LYS A 100 0.87 -1.27 -18.40
C LYS A 100 -0.51 -1.01 -17.79
N GLN A 101 -1.15 -2.01 -17.22
CA GLN A 101 -2.52 -1.94 -16.71
C GLN A 101 -2.60 -1.82 -15.19
N ILE A 102 -1.47 -1.78 -14.47
CA ILE A 102 -1.45 -1.80 -12.99
C ILE A 102 -2.18 -0.60 -12.35
N PHE A 103 -2.30 0.52 -13.07
CA PHE A 103 -2.99 1.72 -12.58
C PHE A 103 -4.51 1.69 -12.84
N LYS A 104 -4.99 0.77 -13.70
CA LYS A 104 -6.40 0.72 -14.12
C LYS A 104 -7.35 0.57 -12.95
N LYS A 105 -7.01 -0.25 -11.95
CA LYS A 105 -7.81 -0.35 -10.72
C LYS A 105 -8.02 0.99 -10.03
N THR A 106 -6.96 1.80 -9.91
CA THR A 106 -7.03 3.13 -9.28
C THR A 106 -7.77 4.12 -10.17
N GLU A 107 -7.50 4.12 -11.48
CA GLU A 107 -8.21 4.98 -12.45
C GLU A 107 -9.71 4.74 -12.42
N HIS A 108 -10.16 3.48 -12.43
CA HIS A 108 -11.58 3.12 -12.34
C HIS A 108 -12.21 3.64 -11.03
N ARG A 109 -11.48 3.60 -9.91
CA ARG A 109 -11.94 4.18 -8.63
C ARG A 109 -12.09 5.70 -8.71
N VAL A 110 -11.18 6.42 -9.37
CA VAL A 110 -11.27 7.87 -9.57
C VAL A 110 -12.54 8.24 -10.34
N PHE A 111 -12.81 7.54 -11.45
CA PHE A 111 -13.96 7.85 -12.31
C PHE A 111 -15.26 7.17 -11.87
N ASN A 112 -15.24 6.44 -10.75
CA ASN A 112 -16.36 5.64 -10.25
C ASN A 112 -16.94 4.69 -11.33
N VAL A 113 -16.05 4.07 -12.11
CA VAL A 113 -16.39 3.10 -13.17
C VAL A 113 -16.22 1.70 -12.62
N SER A 114 -17.13 0.78 -12.99
CA SER A 114 -17.02 -0.63 -12.61
C SER A 114 -15.66 -1.21 -13.02
N LEU A 115 -15.02 -1.93 -12.10
CA LEU A 115 -13.74 -2.57 -12.37
C LEU A 115 -13.95 -3.82 -13.23
N GLU A 116 -13.30 -3.87 -14.39
CA GLU A 116 -13.20 -5.10 -15.15
C GLU A 116 -12.30 -6.09 -14.41
N LYS A 117 -12.72 -7.37 -14.35
CA LYS A 117 -11.95 -8.42 -13.65
C LYS A 117 -10.50 -8.55 -14.16
N ALA A 118 -10.28 -8.26 -15.45
CA ALA A 118 -8.95 -8.27 -16.05
C ALA A 118 -7.99 -7.19 -15.50
N PHE A 119 -8.51 -6.15 -14.84
CA PHE A 119 -7.72 -5.10 -14.19
C PHE A 119 -7.62 -5.25 -12.67
N ASP A 120 -8.23 -6.30 -12.11
CA ASP A 120 -8.14 -6.55 -10.68
C ASP A 120 -6.80 -7.18 -10.31
N ILE A 121 -5.95 -6.38 -9.69
CA ILE A 121 -4.63 -6.81 -9.21
C ILE A 121 -4.63 -7.24 -7.74
N SER A 122 -5.79 -7.31 -7.06
CA SER A 122 -5.85 -7.57 -5.60
C SER A 122 -5.22 -8.90 -5.18
N GLY A 123 -5.29 -9.92 -6.03
CA GLY A 123 -4.74 -11.26 -5.78
C GLY A 123 -3.37 -11.50 -6.40
N VAL A 124 -2.80 -10.51 -7.08
CA VAL A 124 -1.57 -10.67 -7.85
C VAL A 124 -0.34 -10.63 -6.93
N ARG A 125 0.64 -11.49 -7.19
CA ARG A 125 1.88 -11.60 -6.41
C ARG A 125 3.04 -10.99 -7.16
N LEU A 126 3.89 -10.23 -6.46
CA LEU A 126 5.11 -9.68 -7.03
C LEU A 126 6.19 -10.78 -7.14
N VAL A 127 6.86 -10.82 -8.28
CA VAL A 127 7.97 -11.73 -8.59
C VAL A 127 9.22 -10.90 -8.87
N LYS A 128 10.37 -11.28 -8.28
CA LYS A 128 11.67 -10.71 -8.63
C LYS A 128 12.62 -11.79 -9.15
N LYS A 129 13.49 -11.41 -10.07
CA LYS A 129 14.58 -12.26 -10.54
C LYS A 129 15.87 -11.86 -9.85
N ILE A 130 16.60 -12.83 -9.31
CA ILE A 130 17.93 -12.62 -8.75
C ILE A 130 18.85 -13.65 -9.40
N LYS A 131 19.78 -13.19 -10.24
CA LYS A 131 20.58 -14.05 -11.12
C LYS A 131 19.65 -14.94 -11.96
N ASP A 132 19.77 -16.26 -11.88
CA ASP A 132 18.98 -17.21 -12.68
C ASP A 132 17.76 -17.77 -11.94
N LYS A 133 17.43 -17.25 -10.76
CA LYS A 133 16.30 -17.73 -9.95
C LYS A 133 15.21 -16.68 -9.81
N TYR A 134 13.97 -17.15 -9.83
CA TYR A 134 12.79 -16.34 -9.57
C TYR A 134 12.29 -16.53 -8.16
N TYR A 135 11.82 -15.45 -7.58
CA TYR A 135 11.32 -15.40 -6.21
C TYR A 135 9.98 -14.69 -6.20
N VAL A 136 8.97 -15.29 -5.56
CA VAL A 136 7.65 -14.69 -5.41
C VAL A 136 7.42 -14.27 -3.96
N GLY A 137 6.82 -13.10 -3.76
CA GLY A 137 6.48 -12.60 -2.44
C GLY A 137 5.39 -13.47 -1.80
N LYS A 138 5.65 -14.02 -0.60
CA LYS A 138 4.72 -14.94 0.09
C LYS A 138 3.40 -14.28 0.44
N LYS A 139 3.45 -13.04 0.90
CA LYS A 139 2.28 -12.21 1.22
C LYS A 139 2.50 -10.84 0.58
N CYS A 140 1.72 -10.55 -0.45
CA CYS A 140 1.78 -9.27 -1.17
C CYS A 140 0.48 -8.53 -0.92
N ARG A 141 0.57 -7.27 -0.50
CA ARG A 141 -0.55 -6.33 -0.56
C ARG A 141 -0.29 -5.30 -1.64
N ILE A 142 -1.36 -4.85 -2.29
CA ILE A 142 -1.29 -3.90 -3.40
C ILE A 142 -2.31 -2.79 -3.16
N GLU A 143 -1.81 -1.57 -3.02
CA GLU A 143 -2.61 -0.38 -2.77
C GLU A 143 -2.41 0.64 -3.88
N GLY A 144 -3.51 1.13 -4.42
CA GLY A 144 -3.50 2.20 -5.42
C GLY A 144 -3.88 3.52 -4.78
N PHE A 145 -3.07 4.55 -5.01
CA PHE A 145 -3.30 5.91 -4.53
C PHE A 145 -3.38 6.90 -5.70
N TYR A 146 -4.26 7.89 -5.56
CA TYR A 146 -4.29 9.07 -6.40
C TYR A 146 -3.83 10.27 -5.58
N CYS A 147 -2.67 10.82 -5.93
CA CYS A 147 -2.04 11.94 -5.23
C CYS A 147 -2.47 13.26 -5.88
N MET A 148 -2.82 14.26 -5.09
CA MET A 148 -3.20 15.57 -5.60
C MET A 148 -2.94 16.65 -4.55
N ASP A 149 -2.97 17.90 -4.97
CA ASP A 149 -2.84 19.09 -4.11
C ASP A 149 -3.97 20.10 -4.35
N TYR A 150 -5.14 19.59 -4.75
CA TYR A 150 -6.30 20.41 -5.12
C TYR A 150 -6.69 21.40 -3.99
N PRO A 151 -7.07 22.64 -4.34
CA PRO A 151 -7.36 23.69 -3.37
C PRO A 151 -8.37 23.26 -2.30
N ARG A 152 -8.18 23.74 -1.06
CA ARG A 152 -9.08 23.48 0.07
C ARG A 152 -10.53 23.85 -0.20
N ASP A 153 -10.74 24.91 -0.97
CA ASP A 153 -12.08 25.43 -1.26
C ASP A 153 -12.81 24.59 -2.31
N MET A 154 -12.09 23.71 -3.03
CA MET A 154 -12.69 22.70 -3.88
C MET A 154 -13.11 21.51 -3.02
N GLN A 155 -14.41 21.20 -3.02
CA GLN A 155 -14.91 20.01 -2.34
C GLN A 155 -14.41 18.75 -3.05
N VAL A 156 -13.46 18.05 -2.41
CA VAL A 156 -12.95 16.76 -2.87
C VAL A 156 -13.44 15.69 -1.91
N ALA A 157 -14.19 14.70 -2.41
CA ALA A 157 -14.50 13.50 -1.64
C ALA A 157 -13.22 12.68 -1.49
N THR A 158 -12.54 12.80 -0.35
CA THR A 158 -11.30 12.07 -0.06
C THR A 158 -11.63 10.61 0.23
N LYS A 159 -11.96 9.82 -0.79
CA LYS A 159 -12.17 8.36 -0.68
C LYS A 159 -10.92 7.68 -0.08
N ASN A 160 -11.02 6.39 0.28
CA ASN A 160 -9.93 5.57 0.87
C ASN A 160 -8.73 5.27 -0.09
N PHE A 161 -8.42 6.17 -1.02
CA PHE A 161 -7.29 6.09 -1.95
C PHE A 161 -6.77 7.45 -2.42
N ILE A 162 -7.41 8.55 -2.01
CA ILE A 162 -7.02 9.89 -2.47
C ILE A 162 -6.12 10.53 -1.42
N LEU A 163 -4.88 10.84 -1.81
CA LEU A 163 -3.92 11.56 -1.01
C LEU A 163 -3.93 13.03 -1.46
N ASN A 164 -4.89 13.81 -0.95
CA ASN A 164 -4.89 15.26 -1.17
C ASN A 164 -4.00 15.92 -0.12
N THR A 165 -2.84 16.42 -0.53
CA THR A 165 -1.85 17.09 0.35
C THR A 165 -2.26 18.49 0.77
N ASN A 166 -3.28 19.07 0.13
CA ASN A 166 -3.76 20.40 0.44
C ASN A 166 -5.07 20.39 1.23
N GLN A 167 -5.63 19.22 1.58
CA GLN A 167 -6.84 19.14 2.41
C GLN A 167 -6.64 19.79 3.80
N PRO A 168 -7.70 20.24 4.49
CA PRO A 168 -7.59 20.70 5.88
C PRO A 168 -7.00 19.62 6.79
N ILE A 169 -6.05 20.01 7.64
CA ILE A 169 -5.48 19.10 8.64
C ILE A 169 -6.58 18.69 9.63
N LYS A 170 -6.80 17.38 9.73
CA LYS A 170 -7.85 16.75 10.52
C LYS A 170 -7.29 15.63 11.38
N PRO A 171 -6.70 15.92 12.55
CA PRO A 171 -6.23 14.89 13.46
C PRO A 171 -7.39 13.97 13.92
N ILE A 172 -7.08 12.72 14.26
CA ILE A 172 -8.12 11.69 14.55
C ILE A 172 -9.04 12.06 15.73
N ASN A 173 -8.52 12.76 16.74
CA ASN A 173 -9.31 13.24 17.87
C ASN A 173 -10.34 14.31 17.42
N VAL A 174 -9.96 15.19 16.49
CA VAL A 174 -10.88 16.18 15.92
C VAL A 174 -11.95 15.49 15.08
N LEU A 175 -11.59 14.47 14.27
CA LEU A 175 -12.59 13.68 13.55
C LEU A 175 -13.55 12.96 14.51
N LYS A 176 -13.04 12.42 15.61
CA LYS A 176 -13.84 11.75 16.64
C LYS A 176 -14.86 12.69 17.28
N GLU A 177 -14.46 13.92 17.62
CA GLU A 177 -15.35 14.94 18.16
C GLU A 177 -16.47 15.29 17.16
N ASP A 178 -16.12 15.54 15.89
CA ASP A 178 -17.09 15.82 14.83
C ASP A 178 -18.06 14.66 14.60
N TYR A 179 -17.53 13.44 14.54
CA TYR A 179 -18.32 12.23 14.41
C TYR A 179 -19.34 12.11 15.55
N LYS A 180 -18.94 12.39 16.79
CA LYS A 180 -19.82 12.37 17.96
C LYS A 180 -20.83 13.53 17.97
N ARG A 181 -20.55 14.65 17.31
CA ARG A 181 -21.55 15.71 17.14
C ARG A 181 -22.65 15.30 16.15
N VAL A 182 -22.29 14.59 15.08
CA VAL A 182 -23.24 14.13 14.06
C VAL A 182 -23.98 12.86 14.50
N LEU A 183 -23.27 11.94 15.14
CA LEU A 183 -23.77 10.63 15.58
C LEU A 183 -23.46 10.42 17.08
N PRO A 184 -24.13 11.15 17.99
CA PRO A 184 -23.79 11.16 19.42
C PRO A 184 -23.90 9.79 20.09
N ASN A 185 -24.91 9.01 19.68
CA ASN A 185 -25.18 7.69 20.24
C ASN A 185 -24.37 6.58 19.55
N HIS A 186 -23.64 6.88 18.48
CA HIS A 186 -22.86 5.88 17.77
C HIS A 186 -21.42 5.87 18.30
N PRO A 187 -20.85 4.72 18.69
CA PRO A 187 -19.45 4.63 19.07
C PRO A 187 -18.52 5.06 17.93
N PHE A 188 -17.33 5.58 18.26
CA PHE A 188 -16.37 5.96 17.22
C PHE A 188 -15.72 4.70 16.64
N PRO A 189 -15.87 4.40 15.33
CA PRO A 189 -15.54 3.07 14.79
C PRO A 189 -14.06 2.69 14.78
N LEU A 190 -13.16 3.67 14.93
CA LEU A 190 -11.71 3.40 15.03
C LEU A 190 -11.24 3.13 16.46
N ASP A 191 -12.09 3.35 17.48
CA ASP A 191 -11.76 2.93 18.83
C ASP A 191 -11.71 1.39 18.90
N ARG A 192 -10.71 0.84 19.59
CA ARG A 192 -10.47 -0.62 19.66
C ARG A 192 -11.64 -1.44 20.18
N GLU A 193 -12.43 -0.85 21.07
CA GLU A 193 -13.62 -1.49 21.66
C GLU A 193 -14.81 -1.52 20.69
N ASN A 194 -14.76 -0.67 19.66
CA ASN A 194 -15.85 -0.39 18.73
C ASN A 194 -15.56 -0.91 17.32
N LEU A 195 -14.59 -1.81 17.22
CA LEU A 195 -14.16 -2.40 15.97
C LEU A 195 -15.25 -3.26 15.31
N ALA A 196 -16.32 -3.63 16.00
CA ALA A 196 -17.46 -4.33 15.41
C ALA A 196 -18.40 -3.40 14.60
N PHE A 197 -18.24 -2.07 14.70
CA PHE A 197 -19.12 -1.13 14.03
C PHE A 197 -18.60 -0.75 12.65
N HIS A 198 -19.49 -0.79 11.67
CA HIS A 198 -19.19 -0.39 10.30
C HIS A 198 -19.15 1.12 10.15
N ILE A 199 -18.20 1.60 9.37
CA ILE A 199 -18.15 2.99 8.90
C ILE A 199 -19.04 3.06 7.65
N PRO A 200 -20.05 3.95 7.59
CA PRO A 200 -20.82 4.17 6.36
C PRO A 200 -19.89 4.60 5.21
N ASP A 201 -20.08 4.04 4.01
CA ASP A 201 -19.26 4.32 2.81
C ASP A 201 -19.15 5.81 2.47
N VAL A 202 -20.17 6.59 2.79
CA VAL A 202 -20.20 8.05 2.57
C VAL A 202 -19.25 8.81 3.50
N LEU A 203 -18.90 8.22 4.64
CA LEU A 203 -17.93 8.77 5.58
C LEU A 203 -16.53 8.20 5.36
N GLU A 204 -16.37 7.14 4.55
CA GLU A 204 -15.07 6.53 4.34
C GLU A 204 -14.11 7.48 3.62
N GLY A 205 -12.88 7.58 4.14
CA GLY A 205 -11.89 8.42 3.52
C GLY A 205 -10.47 8.35 4.06
N ILE A 206 -9.58 9.09 3.40
CA ILE A 206 -8.22 9.37 3.89
C ILE A 206 -8.17 10.82 4.38
N TYR A 207 -7.70 11.01 5.61
CA TYR A 207 -7.55 12.31 6.25
C TYR A 207 -6.07 12.66 6.43
N LEU A 208 -5.69 13.89 6.10
CA LEU A 208 -4.39 14.46 6.44
C LEU A 208 -4.37 14.82 7.93
N SER A 209 -3.57 14.14 8.73
CA SER A 209 -3.49 14.39 10.18
C SER A 209 -2.42 15.40 10.55
N ASN A 210 -1.35 15.53 9.77
CA ASN A 210 -0.26 16.43 10.06
C ASN A 210 0.59 16.72 8.81
N ILE A 211 1.31 17.84 8.83
CA ILE A 211 2.38 18.16 7.88
C ILE A 211 3.61 18.50 8.71
N GLU A 212 4.75 17.89 8.38
CA GLU A 212 6.03 18.23 8.99
C GLU A 212 7.09 18.43 7.93
N GLU A 213 8.05 19.29 8.22
CA GLU A 213 9.21 19.52 7.36
C GLU A 213 10.46 19.00 8.06
N LYS A 214 11.24 18.20 7.34
CA LYS A 214 12.55 17.76 7.82
C LYS A 214 13.53 17.81 6.65
N TRP A 215 14.57 18.63 6.79
CA TRP A 215 15.50 18.93 5.70
C TRP A 215 14.78 19.50 4.47
N SER A 216 14.93 18.84 3.32
CA SER A 216 14.25 19.16 2.06
C SER A 216 12.93 18.44 1.88
N ASP A 217 12.52 17.62 2.86
CA ASP A 217 11.36 16.74 2.73
C ASP A 217 10.15 17.34 3.46
N ILE A 218 9.04 17.45 2.73
CA ILE A 218 7.72 17.75 3.30
C ILE A 218 6.98 16.42 3.47
N MET A 219 6.64 16.10 4.71
CA MET A 219 6.03 14.86 5.13
C MET A 219 4.54 15.08 5.39
N TYR A 220 3.71 14.44 4.59
CA TYR A 220 2.26 14.47 4.73
C TYR A 220 1.80 13.20 5.44
N TYR A 221 1.30 13.35 6.67
CA TYR A 221 0.80 12.26 7.48
C TYR A 221 -0.67 12.05 7.20
N PHE A 222 -1.04 10.83 6.84
CA PHE A 222 -2.42 10.46 6.54
C PHE A 222 -2.88 9.29 7.41
N TYR A 223 -4.18 9.20 7.67
CA TYR A 223 -4.82 7.99 8.21
C TYR A 223 -6.08 7.65 7.44
N GLN A 224 -6.42 6.36 7.42
CA GLN A 224 -7.63 5.87 6.77
C GLN A 224 -8.77 5.71 7.78
N PHE A 225 -9.85 6.45 7.56
CA PHE A 225 -11.13 6.26 8.23
C PHE A 225 -12.03 5.43 7.30
N CYS A 226 -11.81 4.12 7.28
CA CYS A 226 -12.61 3.19 6.47
C CYS A 226 -12.76 1.84 7.18
N ASN A 227 -13.71 1.03 6.71
CA ASN A 227 -13.90 -0.32 7.22
C ASN A 227 -12.62 -1.15 7.08
N TYR A 228 -12.39 -2.09 7.99
CA TYR A 228 -11.20 -2.94 8.02
C TYR A 228 -10.94 -3.66 6.68
N GLU A 229 -12.00 -4.13 6.02
CA GLU A 229 -11.90 -4.80 4.72
C GLU A 229 -11.41 -3.87 3.59
N ASN A 230 -11.66 -2.57 3.76
CA ASN A 230 -11.27 -1.51 2.85
C ASN A 230 -9.95 -0.82 3.27
N ARG A 231 -9.33 -1.31 4.36
CA ARG A 231 -8.15 -0.71 4.99
C ARG A 231 -6.96 -1.66 4.90
N SER A 232 -5.86 -1.18 4.31
CA SER A 232 -4.62 -1.96 4.18
C SER A 232 -3.47 -1.41 5.02
N ILE A 233 -3.41 -0.08 5.13
CA ILE A 233 -2.43 0.66 5.94
C ILE A 233 -3.21 1.67 6.76
N ASP A 234 -3.13 1.58 8.09
CA ASP A 234 -3.95 2.40 8.99
C ASP A 234 -3.58 3.87 8.91
N GLU A 235 -2.27 4.13 8.94
CA GLU A 235 -1.62 5.43 8.91
C GLU A 235 -0.43 5.35 7.97
N LEU A 236 -0.19 6.39 7.17
CA LEU A 236 0.92 6.41 6.23
C LEU A 236 1.55 7.79 6.16
N VAL A 237 2.81 7.84 5.72
CA VAL A 237 3.50 9.10 5.40
C VAL A 237 3.87 9.10 3.94
N TYR A 238 3.43 10.16 3.27
CA TYR A 238 3.72 10.44 1.88
C TYR A 238 4.68 11.63 1.78
N ILE A 239 5.71 11.50 0.97
CA ILE A 239 6.61 12.59 0.57
C ILE A 239 6.57 12.66 -0.96
N LYS A 240 6.32 13.85 -1.51
CA LYS A 240 6.32 14.07 -2.96
C LYS A 240 7.63 13.56 -3.58
N ASP A 241 7.55 12.85 -4.71
CA ASP A 241 8.66 12.23 -5.44
C ASP A 241 9.42 11.07 -4.77
N LYS A 242 9.22 10.85 -3.47
CA LYS A 242 9.69 9.66 -2.72
C LYS A 242 8.57 8.62 -2.57
N GLY A 243 7.30 9.04 -2.56
CA GLY A 243 6.13 8.18 -2.45
C GLY A 243 5.74 7.93 -0.99
N ILE A 244 5.17 6.76 -0.72
CA ILE A 244 4.87 6.30 0.62
C ILE A 244 6.17 5.78 1.26
N VAL A 245 6.59 6.43 2.34
CA VAL A 245 7.88 6.18 3.03
C VAL A 245 7.70 5.65 4.45
N ALA A 246 6.48 5.64 4.96
CA ALA A 246 6.15 5.04 6.23
C ALA A 246 4.73 4.51 6.24
N GLY A 247 4.46 3.47 7.04
CA GLY A 247 3.14 2.88 7.15
C GLY A 247 2.92 2.15 8.47
N ALA A 248 1.68 2.21 8.97
CA ALA A 248 1.20 1.43 10.09
C ALA A 248 0.47 0.19 9.56
N TYR A 249 1.08 -0.97 9.77
CA TYR A 249 0.58 -2.28 9.32
C TYR A 249 -0.07 -3.07 10.45
N GLY A 250 -0.53 -2.39 11.51
CA GLY A 250 -1.04 -3.03 12.72
C GLY A 250 -2.10 -4.09 12.42
N ASP A 251 -3.06 -3.77 11.56
CA ASP A 251 -4.14 -4.67 11.11
C ASP A 251 -3.65 -6.02 10.53
N PHE A 252 -2.42 -6.10 10.02
CA PHE A 252 -1.82 -7.36 9.59
C PHE A 252 -1.36 -8.24 10.76
N PHE A 253 -0.73 -7.62 11.75
CA PHE A 253 -0.15 -8.30 12.92
C PHE A 253 -1.20 -8.57 14.01
N TYR A 254 -2.19 -7.69 14.16
CA TYR A 254 -3.25 -7.72 15.16
C TYR A 254 -4.61 -7.85 14.46
N SER A 255 -5.07 -9.07 14.18
CA SER A 255 -6.45 -9.24 13.68
C SER A 255 -7.46 -8.83 14.74
N ARG A 256 -8.58 -8.25 14.30
CA ARG A 256 -9.81 -8.21 15.09
C ARG A 256 -10.25 -9.64 15.44
N GLY A 257 -10.39 -9.92 16.74
CA GLY A 257 -10.76 -11.24 17.28
C GLY A 257 -9.58 -12.08 17.78
N LYS A 258 -9.89 -13.19 18.48
CA LYS A 258 -8.90 -14.21 18.85
C LYS A 258 -8.43 -14.92 17.57
N ARG A 259 -7.43 -14.38 16.86
CA ARG A 259 -6.55 -15.29 16.13
C ARG A 259 -6.01 -16.23 17.20
N ASP A 260 -6.25 -17.53 17.04
CA ASP A 260 -5.47 -18.50 17.79
C ASP A 260 -4.01 -18.09 17.63
N ILE A 261 -3.33 -17.92 18.76
CA ILE A 261 -1.91 -17.58 18.75
C ILE A 261 -1.24 -18.78 18.07
N LEU A 262 -1.02 -18.65 16.77
CA LEU A 262 -0.29 -19.62 15.96
C LEU A 262 1.11 -19.65 16.57
N GLY A 263 1.44 -20.65 17.38
CA GLY A 263 2.67 -20.65 18.19
C GLY A 263 3.94 -20.25 17.42
N GLY A 264 4.99 -19.89 18.14
CA GLY A 264 6.23 -19.37 17.55
C GLY A 264 6.29 -17.84 17.57
N ASP A 265 6.79 -17.22 16.49
CA ASP A 265 7.06 -15.77 16.48
C ASP A 265 5.79 -14.89 16.58
N TRP A 266 4.59 -15.44 16.31
CA TRP A 266 3.34 -14.70 16.56
C TRP A 266 3.10 -14.40 18.04
N VAL A 267 3.67 -15.18 18.97
CA VAL A 267 3.54 -14.93 20.42
C VAL A 267 4.31 -13.66 20.83
N LYS A 268 5.33 -13.26 20.05
CA LYS A 268 6.20 -12.12 20.36
C LYS A 268 5.63 -10.78 19.90
N ILE A 269 4.48 -10.79 19.23
CA ILE A 269 3.82 -9.60 18.69
C ILE A 269 3.24 -8.74 19.83
N ILE A 270 3.54 -7.43 19.84
CA ILE A 270 3.13 -6.50 20.90
C ILE A 270 1.81 -5.83 20.52
N ASN A 271 0.71 -6.12 21.22
CA ASN A 271 -0.64 -5.68 20.86
C ASN A 271 -0.93 -4.16 20.89
N ASP A 272 0.04 -3.28 21.13
CA ASP A 272 -0.13 -1.82 20.97
C ASP A 272 1.24 -1.13 20.89
N PRO A 273 1.89 -1.14 19.71
CA PRO A 273 3.23 -0.62 19.61
C PRO A 273 3.20 0.89 19.78
N LYS A 274 3.96 1.42 20.77
CA LYS A 274 4.09 2.86 21.04
C LYS A 274 4.58 3.68 19.84
N ASN A 275 5.04 3.02 18.77
CA ASN A 275 5.38 3.59 17.47
C ASN A 275 4.72 2.73 16.37
N ARG A 276 3.46 3.02 16.05
CA ARG A 276 2.70 2.26 15.04
C ARG A 276 3.23 2.48 13.63
N LEU A 277 3.79 3.64 13.35
CA LEU A 277 4.30 3.98 12.05
C LEU A 277 5.72 3.41 11.84
N LEU A 278 5.86 2.49 10.89
CA LEU A 278 7.15 1.93 10.49
C LEU A 278 7.74 2.78 9.38
N TRP A 279 8.92 3.35 9.62
CA TRP A 279 9.60 4.28 8.70
C TRP A 279 10.63 3.58 7.81
N ALA A 280 10.77 4.06 6.57
CA ALA A 280 11.81 3.65 5.64
C ALA A 280 13.21 3.79 6.25
N GLU A 281 13.94 2.69 6.34
CA GLU A 281 15.32 2.67 6.85
C GLU A 281 16.26 3.50 5.97
N GLU A 282 16.02 3.53 4.66
CA GLU A 282 16.80 4.32 3.70
C GLU A 282 16.66 5.82 3.97
N LEU A 283 15.48 6.28 4.38
CA LEU A 283 15.22 7.68 4.69
C LEU A 283 15.84 8.10 6.03
N LYS A 284 15.77 7.22 7.05
CA LYS A 284 16.48 7.43 8.32
C LYS A 284 17.99 7.60 8.09
N LYS A 285 18.56 6.76 7.22
CA LYS A 285 19.97 6.85 6.84
C LYS A 285 20.28 8.17 6.11
N GLU A 286 19.46 8.54 5.13
CA GLU A 286 19.61 9.82 4.41
C GLU A 286 19.64 11.01 5.38
N TRP A 287 18.70 11.06 6.32
CA TRP A 287 18.65 12.15 7.30
C TRP A 287 19.82 12.14 8.27
N ALA A 288 20.25 10.97 8.75
CA ALA A 288 21.42 10.86 9.61
C ALA A 288 22.71 11.32 8.91
N ASP A 289 22.83 11.07 7.60
CA ASP A 289 23.97 11.54 6.82
C ASP A 289 23.93 13.07 6.62
N LYS A 290 22.75 13.66 6.39
CA LYS A 290 22.55 15.13 6.36
C LYS A 290 22.89 15.78 7.71
N GLU A 291 22.47 15.18 8.82
CA GLU A 291 22.79 15.63 10.18
C GLU A 291 24.30 15.67 10.41
N LYS A 292 25.02 14.61 10.04
CA LYS A 292 26.49 14.56 10.15
C LYS A 292 27.20 15.60 9.28
N GLN A 293 26.72 15.82 8.05
CA GLN A 293 27.28 16.84 7.17
C GLN A 293 27.13 18.24 7.77
N LEU A 294 25.95 18.55 8.33
CA LEU A 294 25.71 19.81 9.00
C LEU A 294 26.61 19.99 10.23
N GLU A 295 26.79 18.94 11.04
CA GLU A 295 27.68 18.98 12.19
C GLU A 295 29.15 19.23 11.79
N ASN A 296 29.62 18.59 10.71
CA ASN A 296 30.97 18.78 10.21
C ASN A 296 31.19 20.21 9.70
N TRP A 297 30.22 20.75 8.94
CA TRP A 297 30.25 22.13 8.47
C TRP A 297 30.29 23.14 9.63
N LYS A 298 29.47 22.94 10.66
CA LYS A 298 29.47 23.78 11.87
C LYS A 298 30.80 23.73 12.64
N LYS A 299 31.56 22.63 12.51
CA LYS A 299 32.88 22.45 13.16
C LYS A 299 34.06 22.99 12.33
N GLY A 300 33.80 23.66 11.20
CA GLY A 300 34.83 24.34 10.41
C GLY A 300 35.75 23.41 9.60
N LYS A 301 35.23 22.26 9.16
CA LYS A 301 35.86 21.44 8.11
C LYS A 301 35.19 21.67 6.77
#